data_AF-A0A4Y9SR48-F1
#
_entry.id   AF-A0A4Y9SR48-F1
#
_cell.length_a   1.000
_cell.length_b   1.000
_cell.length_c   1.000
_cell.angle_alpha   90.00
_cell.angle_beta   90.00
_cell.angle_gamma   90.00
#
_symmetry.space_group_name_H-M   'P 1'
#
loop_
_entity.id
_entity.type
_entity.pdbx_description
1 polymer ?
#
loop_
_entity_poly.entity_id
_entity_poly.type
_entity_poly.pdbx_seq_one_letter_code
_entity_poly.pdbx_strand_id
1 'polypeptide(L)'
;MARTGLTKSQVRTSRDQLLAEGRYPSVDAVRLALGNTGSKSTIHKYLKELAEEDSQADGLKREDTARTLQALVEQLADKLHAGADQRIRSYELALQEKDEELAALRNTVAWLEAKLAALQGAAADGEADTGFGNFSDLLLGTRGGRNDDSPFNVILSGGRSAVFGVDGAIQITLRS
;
A
#
# COMPACT_ATOMS: atom_id res chain seq x y z
N MET A 1 48.65 -63.36 24.00
CA MET A 1 49.08 -62.01 24.43
C MET A 1 48.69 -61.03 23.33
N ALA A 2 47.70 -60.17 23.60
CA ALA A 2 47.20 -59.22 22.61
C ALA A 2 48.26 -58.16 22.33
N ARG A 3 48.68 -58.04 21.07
CA ARG A 3 49.48 -56.92 20.58
C ARG A 3 48.64 -55.65 20.70
N THR A 4 48.67 -54.98 21.85
CA THR A 4 48.05 -53.66 22.05
C THR A 4 48.86 -52.64 21.27
N GLY A 5 48.67 -52.62 19.96
CA GLY A 5 49.17 -51.58 19.07
C GLY A 5 48.45 -50.27 19.33
N LEU A 6 49.18 -49.17 19.16
CA LEU A 6 48.64 -47.81 19.17
C LEU A 6 47.36 -47.71 18.32
N THR A 7 46.28 -47.17 18.89
CA THR A 7 45.01 -47.00 18.18
C THR A 7 44.83 -45.57 17.65
N LYS A 8 44.13 -45.42 16.53
CA LYS A 8 43.81 -44.10 15.94
C LYS A 8 43.02 -43.20 16.90
N SER A 9 42.15 -43.78 17.73
CA SER A 9 41.38 -43.04 18.75
C SER A 9 42.28 -42.40 19.80
N GLN A 10 43.32 -43.10 20.27
CA GLN A 10 44.28 -42.55 21.24
C GLN A 10 45.06 -41.38 20.64
N VAL A 11 45.49 -41.51 19.37
CA VAL A 11 46.15 -40.42 18.63
C VAL A 11 45.23 -39.21 18.49
N ARG A 12 43.93 -39.42 18.21
CA ARG A 12 42.92 -38.37 18.15
C ARG A 12 42.78 -37.63 19.48
N THR A 13 42.58 -38.36 20.58
CA THR A 13 42.43 -37.75 21.91
C THR A 13 43.67 -36.94 22.33
N SER A 14 44.89 -37.47 22.12
CA SER A 14 46.12 -36.73 22.43
C SER A 14 46.33 -35.51 21.53
N ARG A 15 45.97 -35.59 20.25
CA ARG A 15 45.98 -34.43 19.34
C ARG A 15 45.01 -33.35 19.83
N ASP A 16 43.79 -33.73 20.20
CA ASP A 16 42.74 -32.80 20.63
C ASP A 16 43.10 -32.15 21.96
N GLN A 17 43.75 -32.89 22.87
CA GLN A 17 44.33 -32.33 24.10
C GLN A 17 45.41 -31.28 23.80
N LEU A 18 46.36 -31.59 22.90
CA LEU A 18 47.40 -30.62 22.52
C LEU A 18 46.82 -29.36 21.85
N LEU A 19 45.78 -29.52 21.03
CA LEU A 19 45.06 -28.40 20.41
C LEU A 19 44.33 -27.55 21.46
N ALA A 20 43.69 -28.18 22.46
CA ALA A 20 43.04 -27.48 23.56
C ALA A 20 44.03 -26.70 24.44
N GLU A 21 45.26 -27.21 24.58
CA GLU A 21 46.39 -26.53 25.24
C GLU A 21 47.02 -25.43 24.36
N GLY A 22 46.54 -25.22 23.13
CA GLY A 22 47.08 -24.24 22.19
C GLY A 22 48.43 -24.63 21.56
N ARG A 23 48.84 -25.89 21.69
CA ARG A 23 50.10 -26.41 21.16
C ARG A 23 49.89 -27.12 19.83
N TYR A 24 50.79 -26.87 18.87
CA TYR A 24 50.73 -27.52 17.57
C TYR A 24 50.98 -29.04 17.69
N PRO A 25 50.06 -29.91 17.22
CA PRO A 25 50.19 -31.35 17.34
C PRO A 25 51.21 -31.88 16.32
N SER A 26 52.49 -31.78 16.66
CA SER A 26 53.56 -32.45 15.91
C SER A 26 53.62 -33.94 16.26
N VAL A 27 54.23 -34.75 15.37
CA VAL A 27 54.36 -36.21 15.58
C VAL A 27 55.07 -36.53 16.90
N ASP A 28 56.11 -35.76 17.25
CA ASP A 28 56.88 -35.97 18.47
C ASP A 28 56.13 -35.45 19.72
N ALA A 29 55.34 -34.38 19.59
CA ALA A 29 54.48 -33.89 20.67
C ALA A 29 53.38 -34.89 21.03
N VAL A 30 52.72 -35.45 20.01
CA VAL A 30 51.70 -36.49 20.17
C VAL A 30 52.33 -37.76 20.76
N ARG A 31 53.53 -38.13 20.30
CA ARG A 31 54.27 -39.28 20.86
C ARG A 31 54.61 -39.10 22.34
N LEU A 32 55.01 -37.89 22.74
CA LEU A 32 55.29 -37.56 24.14
C LEU A 32 54.02 -37.64 25.00
N ALA A 33 52.91 -37.09 24.50
CA ALA A 33 51.59 -37.14 25.15
C ALA A 33 51.07 -38.60 25.29
N LEU A 34 51.42 -39.48 24.35
CA LEU A 34 51.11 -40.91 24.36
C LEU A 34 52.09 -41.75 25.19
N GLY A 35 53.04 -41.13 25.89
CA GLY A 35 54.01 -41.84 26.74
C GLY A 35 55.10 -42.59 25.96
N ASN A 36 55.60 -42.02 24.85
CA ASN A 36 56.60 -42.60 23.95
C ASN A 36 56.16 -43.87 23.20
N THR A 37 54.86 -44.16 23.20
CA THR A 37 54.29 -45.33 22.52
C THR A 37 54.01 -45.04 21.04
N GLY A 38 54.22 -46.06 20.20
CA GLY A 38 54.03 -45.97 18.76
C GLY A 38 55.25 -45.50 17.98
N SER A 39 55.33 -45.90 16.71
CA SER A 39 56.38 -45.46 15.80
C SER A 39 56.03 -44.11 15.18
N LYS A 40 57.05 -43.30 14.86
CA LYS A 40 56.89 -42.00 14.19
C LYS A 40 56.08 -42.11 12.88
N SER A 41 56.30 -43.19 12.12
CA SER A 41 55.56 -43.52 10.89
C SER A 41 54.08 -43.78 11.15
N THR A 42 53.75 -44.58 12.17
CA THR A 42 52.36 -44.90 12.52
C THR A 42 51.59 -43.68 12.99
N ILE A 43 52.20 -42.85 13.85
CA ILE A 43 51.58 -41.61 14.34
C ILE A 43 51.36 -40.64 13.18
N HIS A 44 52.35 -40.46 12.31
CA HIS A 44 52.22 -39.59 11.14
C HIS A 44 51.08 -40.05 10.20
N LYS A 45 50.97 -41.36 9.95
CA LYS A 45 49.87 -41.93 9.17
C LYS A 45 48.51 -41.59 9.79
N TYR A 46 48.33 -41.85 11.10
CA TYR A 46 47.06 -41.58 11.77
C TYR A 46 46.73 -40.09 11.84
N LEU A 47 47.71 -39.20 12.06
CA LEU A 47 47.48 -37.76 12.02
C LEU A 47 47.02 -37.28 10.64
N LYS A 48 47.61 -37.82 9.57
CA LYS A 48 47.21 -37.50 8.20
C LYS A 48 45.77 -37.95 7.91
N GLU A 49 45.43 -39.19 8.24
CA GLU A 49 44.08 -39.70 8.03
C GLU A 49 43.04 -38.92 8.86
N LEU A 50 43.38 -38.49 10.08
CA LEU A 50 42.51 -37.66 10.90
C LEU A 50 42.30 -36.26 10.29
N ALA A 51 43.36 -35.66 9.74
CA ALA A 51 43.26 -34.38 9.05
C ALA A 51 42.40 -34.48 7.77
N GLU A 52 42.52 -35.59 7.02
CA GLU A 52 41.70 -35.88 5.85
C GLU A 52 40.22 -36.07 6.25
N GLU A 53 39.93 -36.85 7.30
CA GLU A 53 38.56 -37.03 7.85
C GLU A 53 37.93 -35.70 8.30
N ASP A 54 38.66 -34.89 9.07
CA ASP A 54 38.17 -33.60 9.57
C ASP A 54 37.92 -32.62 8.41
N SER A 55 38.77 -32.62 7.39
CA SER A 55 38.59 -31.79 6.19
C SER A 55 37.32 -32.15 5.43
N GLN A 56 37.00 -33.45 5.31
CA GLN A 56 35.76 -33.91 4.69
C GLN A 56 34.55 -33.54 5.53
N ALA A 57 34.61 -33.75 6.85
CA ALA A 57 33.53 -33.40 7.76
C ALA A 57 33.24 -31.89 7.77
N ASP A 58 34.26 -31.04 7.74
CA ASP A 58 34.10 -29.59 7.65
C ASP A 58 33.60 -29.13 6.28
N GLY A 59 33.97 -29.84 5.20
CA GLY A 59 33.38 -29.63 3.87
C GLY A 59 31.86 -29.83 3.89
N LEU A 60 31.39 -30.94 4.46
CA LEU A 60 29.95 -31.24 4.58
C LEU A 60 29.22 -30.21 5.45
N LYS A 61 29.76 -29.86 6.62
CA LYS A 61 29.17 -28.80 7.46
C LYS A 61 29.08 -27.47 6.71
N ARG A 62 30.12 -27.13 5.93
CA ARG A 62 30.13 -25.89 5.15
C ARG A 62 29.07 -25.91 4.06
N GLU A 63 28.90 -27.03 3.37
CA GLU A 63 27.83 -27.21 2.38
C GLU A 63 26.44 -27.09 3.03
N ASP A 64 26.21 -27.73 4.19
CA ASP A 64 24.96 -27.63 4.92
C ASP A 64 24.65 -26.20 5.37
N THR A 65 25.66 -25.47 5.86
CA THR A 65 25.50 -24.05 6.22
C THR A 65 25.19 -23.19 4.99
N ALA A 66 25.87 -23.43 3.86
CA ALA A 66 25.63 -22.70 2.62
C ALA A 66 24.20 -22.94 2.10
N ARG A 67 23.75 -24.19 2.15
CA ARG A 67 22.38 -24.57 1.76
C ARG A 67 21.32 -23.92 2.64
N THR A 68 21.56 -23.89 3.95
CA THR A 68 20.67 -23.24 4.92
C THR A 68 20.60 -21.74 4.69
N LEU A 69 21.75 -21.09 4.47
CA LEU A 69 21.80 -19.66 4.16
C LEU A 69 21.09 -19.35 2.84
N GLN A 70 21.28 -20.17 1.81
CA GLN A 70 20.62 -19.99 0.53
C GLN A 70 19.09 -20.07 0.67
N ALA A 71 18.58 -21.06 1.41
CA ALA A 71 17.15 -21.18 1.67
C ALA A 71 16.57 -19.97 2.43
N LEU A 72 17.31 -19.41 3.39
CA LEU A 72 16.87 -18.22 4.13
C LEU A 72 16.84 -16.97 3.24
N VAL A 73 17.84 -16.81 2.37
CA VAL A 73 17.90 -15.70 1.41
C VAL A 73 16.75 -15.79 0.40
N GLU A 74 16.45 -16.99 -0.09
CA GLU A 74 15.33 -17.24 -1.00
C GLU A 74 13.99 -16.90 -0.33
N GLN A 75 13.74 -17.39 0.88
CA GLN A 75 12.55 -17.04 1.66
C GLN A 75 12.42 -15.53 1.93
N LEU A 76 13.54 -14.83 2.12
CA LEU A 76 13.54 -13.39 2.33
C LEU A 76 13.21 -12.65 1.02
N ALA A 77 13.78 -13.09 -0.10
CA ALA A 77 13.48 -12.54 -1.42
C ALA A 77 11.98 -12.71 -1.75
N ASP A 78 11.41 -13.88 -1.52
CA ASP A 78 9.99 -14.15 -1.74
C ASP A 78 9.10 -13.21 -0.92
N LYS A 79 9.42 -13.03 0.37
CA LYS A 79 8.67 -12.10 1.24
C LYS A 79 8.78 -10.65 0.78
N LEU A 80 9.95 -10.24 0.32
CA LEU A 80 10.17 -8.89 -0.19
C LEU A 80 9.37 -8.65 -1.48
N HIS A 81 9.39 -9.60 -2.41
CA HIS A 81 8.61 -9.53 -3.64
C HIS A 81 7.11 -9.51 -3.35
N ALA A 82 6.62 -10.40 -2.50
CA ALA A 82 5.21 -10.42 -2.09
C ALA A 82 4.79 -9.08 -1.44
N GLY A 83 5.65 -8.49 -0.60
CA GLY A 83 5.39 -7.18 -0.01
C GLY A 83 5.40 -6.04 -1.03
N ALA A 84 6.28 -6.09 -2.03
CA ALA A 84 6.29 -5.12 -3.13
C ALA A 84 5.02 -5.24 -3.98
N ASP A 85 4.62 -6.46 -4.34
CA ASP A 85 3.40 -6.72 -5.13
C ASP A 85 2.14 -6.30 -4.38
N GLN A 86 2.11 -6.46 -3.05
CA GLN A 86 1.00 -5.98 -2.23
C GLN A 86 0.93 -4.45 -2.23
N ARG A 87 2.08 -3.76 -2.15
CA ARG A 87 2.13 -2.30 -2.24
C ARG A 87 1.68 -1.80 -3.60
N ILE A 88 2.15 -2.43 -4.69
CA ILE A 88 1.73 -2.09 -6.05
C ILE A 88 0.21 -2.22 -6.17
N ARG A 89 -0.35 -3.36 -5.76
CA ARG A 89 -1.81 -3.57 -5.75
C ARG A 89 -2.57 -2.51 -4.95
N SER A 90 -2.03 -2.10 -3.79
CA SER A 90 -2.66 -1.03 -2.99
C SER A 90 -2.65 0.33 -3.71
N TYR A 91 -1.57 0.64 -4.44
CA TYR A 91 -1.49 1.87 -5.24
C TYR A 91 -2.42 1.81 -6.45
N GLU A 92 -2.54 0.66 -7.12
CA GLU A 92 -3.45 0.47 -8.24
C GLU A 92 -4.91 0.67 -7.81
N LEU A 93 -5.31 0.10 -6.67
CA LEU A 93 -6.66 0.32 -6.12
C LEU A 93 -6.89 1.78 -5.76
N ALA A 94 -5.94 2.43 -5.09
CA ALA A 94 -6.05 3.85 -4.76
C ALA A 94 -6.16 4.72 -6.02
N LEU A 95 -5.43 4.37 -7.09
CA LEU A 95 -5.52 5.08 -8.37
C LEU A 95 -6.89 4.90 -9.02
N GLN A 96 -7.45 3.69 -9.01
CA GLN A 96 -8.80 3.43 -9.51
C GLN A 96 -9.86 4.26 -8.76
N GLU A 97 -9.78 4.32 -7.43
CA GLU A 97 -10.67 5.17 -6.63
C GLU A 97 -10.53 6.66 -7.00
N LYS A 98 -9.30 7.15 -7.19
CA LYS A 98 -9.07 8.52 -7.66
C LYS A 98 -9.66 8.75 -9.06
N ASP A 99 -9.53 7.79 -9.96
CA ASP A 99 -10.06 7.90 -11.33
C ASP A 99 -11.59 7.92 -11.34
N GLU A 100 -12.24 7.12 -10.48
CA GLU A 100 -13.69 7.15 -10.28
C GLU A 100 -14.16 8.48 -9.70
N GLU A 101 -13.47 9.01 -8.68
CA GLU A 101 -13.74 10.35 -8.13
C GLU A 101 -13.63 11.42 -9.21
N LEU A 102 -12.55 11.40 -10.01
CA LEU A 102 -12.34 12.34 -11.10
C LEU A 102 -13.42 12.21 -12.19
N ALA A 103 -13.87 11.00 -12.51
CA ALA A 103 -14.97 10.78 -13.44
C ALA A 103 -16.29 11.35 -12.89
N ALA A 104 -16.59 11.12 -11.61
CA ALA A 104 -17.78 11.68 -10.96
C ALA A 104 -17.74 13.23 -10.96
N LEU A 105 -16.60 13.82 -10.61
CA LEU A 105 -16.39 15.28 -10.66
C LEU A 105 -16.54 15.84 -12.08
N ARG A 106 -16.01 15.16 -13.10
CA ARG A 106 -16.19 15.56 -14.50
C ARG A 106 -17.66 15.53 -14.92
N ASN A 107 -18.40 14.50 -14.48
CA ASN A 107 -19.83 14.40 -14.77
C ASN A 107 -20.65 15.51 -14.07
N THR A 108 -20.31 15.87 -12.83
CA THR A 108 -21.01 16.96 -12.13
C THR A 108 -20.71 18.32 -12.77
N VAL A 109 -19.47 18.57 -13.16
CA VAL A 109 -19.09 19.78 -13.91
C VAL A 109 -19.87 19.86 -15.23
N ALA A 110 -19.88 18.79 -16.03
CA ALA A 110 -20.63 18.76 -17.28
C ALA A 110 -22.13 18.99 -17.08
N TRP A 111 -22.71 18.43 -16.01
CA TRP A 111 -24.11 18.66 -15.68
C TRP A 111 -24.41 20.10 -15.27
N LEU A 112 -23.54 20.72 -14.46
CA LEU A 112 -23.66 22.13 -14.05
C LEU A 112 -23.51 23.06 -15.26
N GLU A 113 -22.56 22.79 -16.14
CA GLU A 113 -22.36 23.54 -17.39
C GLU A 113 -23.60 23.46 -18.29
N ALA A 114 -24.16 22.27 -18.48
CA ALA A 114 -25.40 22.10 -19.25
C ALA A 114 -26.59 22.87 -18.63
N LYS A 115 -26.70 22.86 -17.29
CA LYS A 115 -27.74 23.61 -16.58
C LYS A 115 -27.56 25.12 -16.72
N LEU A 116 -26.33 25.62 -16.65
CA LEU A 116 -26.03 27.04 -16.88
C LEU A 116 -26.37 27.45 -18.31
N ALA A 117 -26.00 26.65 -19.31
CA ALA A 117 -26.34 26.91 -20.70
C ALA A 117 -27.86 26.97 -20.93
N ALA A 118 -28.62 26.05 -20.31
CA ALA A 118 -30.09 26.05 -20.38
C ALA A 118 -30.71 27.30 -19.74
N LEU A 119 -30.20 27.74 -18.58
CA LEU A 119 -30.68 28.96 -17.92
C LEU A 119 -30.32 30.23 -18.70
N GLN A 120 -29.12 30.27 -19.29
CA GLN A 120 -28.71 31.37 -20.16
C GLN A 120 -29.55 31.43 -21.44
N GLY A 121 -29.87 30.27 -22.04
CA GLY A 121 -30.80 30.19 -23.18
C GLY A 121 -32.20 30.68 -22.82
N ALA A 122 -32.76 30.22 -21.68
CA ALA A 122 -34.07 30.67 -21.21
C ALA A 122 -34.11 32.17 -20.88
N ALA A 123 -33.00 32.75 -20.40
CA ALA A 123 -32.88 34.19 -20.19
C ALA A 123 -32.81 34.98 -21.51
N ALA A 124 -32.14 34.43 -22.53
CA ALA A 124 -32.08 35.03 -23.87
C ALA A 124 -33.42 34.94 -24.63
N ASP A 125 -34.15 33.83 -24.48
CA ASP A 125 -35.48 33.65 -25.06
C ASP A 125 -36.56 34.48 -24.31
N GLY A 126 -36.38 34.67 -23.00
CA GLY A 126 -37.24 35.52 -22.17
C GLY A 126 -37.12 37.01 -22.45
N GLU A 127 -36.01 37.46 -23.04
CA GLU A 127 -35.82 38.85 -23.49
C GLU A 127 -36.53 39.14 -24.83
N ALA A 128 -37.01 38.10 -25.54
CA ALA A 128 -37.62 38.24 -26.85
C ALA A 128 -39.16 38.21 -26.88
N ASP A 129 -39.89 37.73 -25.84
CA ASP A 129 -41.36 37.61 -25.97
C ASP A 129 -42.25 37.58 -24.70
N THR A 130 -41.83 37.95 -23.47
CA THR A 130 -42.79 37.89 -22.32
C THR A 130 -42.73 39.03 -21.31
N GLY A 131 -43.60 40.04 -21.51
CA GLY A 131 -44.72 40.23 -20.58
C GLY A 131 -44.48 40.86 -19.20
N PHE A 132 -43.36 41.52 -18.93
CA PHE A 132 -43.24 42.43 -17.78
C PHE A 132 -42.58 43.73 -18.19
N GLY A 133 -43.41 44.71 -18.54
CA GLY A 133 -43.07 46.14 -18.63
C GLY A 133 -41.79 46.45 -19.39
N ASN A 134 -41.88 46.59 -20.71
CA ASN A 134 -40.83 47.22 -21.50
C ASN A 134 -40.74 48.72 -21.08
N PHE A 135 -40.03 49.01 -19.98
CA PHE A 135 -39.89 50.36 -19.42
C PHE A 135 -39.19 51.33 -20.37
N SER A 136 -38.50 50.80 -21.39
CA SER A 136 -37.89 51.57 -22.48
C SER A 136 -38.94 52.23 -23.38
N ASP A 137 -40.07 51.57 -23.67
CA ASP A 137 -41.15 52.14 -24.49
C ASP A 137 -41.97 53.21 -23.75
N LEU A 138 -42.06 53.12 -22.42
CA LEU A 138 -42.76 54.11 -21.59
C LEU A 138 -42.06 55.48 -21.57
N LEU A 139 -40.75 55.52 -21.80
CA LEU A 139 -39.98 56.77 -21.88
C LEU A 139 -40.11 57.46 -23.25
N LEU A 140 -40.52 56.73 -24.30
CA LEU A 140 -40.73 57.29 -25.64
C LEU A 140 -42.21 57.62 -25.94
N GLY A 141 -43.14 57.07 -25.17
CA GLY A 141 -44.59 57.12 -25.42
C GLY A 141 -45.39 58.25 -24.75
N THR A 142 -44.80 59.39 -24.38
CA THR A 142 -45.53 60.46 -23.65
C THR A 142 -46.45 61.32 -24.53
N ARG A 143 -47.00 60.80 -25.64
CA ARG A 143 -48.09 61.44 -26.39
C ARG A 143 -48.95 60.41 -27.14
N GLY A 144 -50.03 59.96 -26.52
CA GLY A 144 -51.15 59.34 -27.25
C GLY A 144 -51.77 58.18 -26.49
N GLY A 145 -52.96 58.43 -25.92
CA GLY A 145 -53.69 57.48 -25.08
C GLY A 145 -53.94 56.12 -25.75
N ARG A 146 -53.56 55.07 -25.03
CA ARG A 146 -54.20 53.76 -25.07
C ARG A 146 -54.55 53.41 -23.63
N ASN A 147 -55.81 53.08 -23.40
CA ASN A 147 -56.28 52.54 -22.13
C ASN A 147 -55.66 51.14 -21.99
N ASP A 148 -54.63 51.01 -21.16
CA ASP A 148 -54.11 49.70 -20.80
C ASP A 148 -55.03 49.05 -19.75
N ASP A 149 -55.80 48.05 -20.19
CA ASP A 149 -56.51 47.10 -19.35
C ASP A 149 -55.50 46.12 -18.71
N SER A 150 -54.65 46.64 -17.82
CA SER A 150 -53.79 45.81 -16.97
C SER A 150 -54.57 45.39 -15.71
N PRO A 151 -54.49 44.12 -15.28
CA PRO A 151 -55.16 43.61 -14.07
C PRO A 151 -54.77 44.38 -12.78
N PHE A 152 -53.65 45.11 -12.80
CA PHE A 152 -53.21 45.95 -11.69
C PHE A 152 -53.99 47.27 -11.56
N ASN A 153 -54.57 47.80 -12.65
CA ASN A 153 -55.41 49.01 -12.61
C ASN A 153 -56.82 48.73 -12.04
N VAL A 154 -57.31 47.49 -12.17
CA VAL A 154 -58.55 47.03 -11.50
C VAL A 154 -58.36 46.97 -9.99
N ILE A 155 -57.16 46.61 -9.51
CA ILE A 155 -56.85 46.50 -8.09
C ILE A 155 -56.67 47.87 -7.42
N LEU A 156 -56.14 48.87 -8.14
CA LEU A 156 -56.04 50.24 -7.60
C LEU A 156 -57.37 51.02 -7.61
N SER A 157 -58.33 50.63 -8.46
CA SER A 157 -59.67 51.24 -8.51
C SER A 157 -60.71 50.55 -7.62
N GLY A 158 -60.45 49.31 -7.18
CA GLY A 158 -61.38 48.48 -6.39
C GLY A 158 -61.21 48.52 -4.87
N GLY A 159 -60.43 49.45 -4.32
CA GLY A 159 -60.14 49.54 -2.88
C GLY A 159 -61.29 50.03 -2.00
N ARG A 160 -62.48 49.37 -2.00
CA ARG A 160 -63.52 49.54 -0.97
C ARG A 160 -64.34 48.25 -0.73
N SER A 161 -64.26 47.75 0.53
CA SER A 161 -65.01 46.63 1.16
C SER A 161 -64.55 45.22 0.76
N ALA A 162 -64.34 44.22 1.62
CA ALA A 162 -64.62 43.93 3.03
C ALA A 162 -63.54 42.89 3.48
N VAL A 163 -62.83 43.01 4.62
CA VAL A 163 -63.23 42.67 5.99
C VAL A 163 -63.47 41.15 6.24
N PHE A 164 -62.54 40.54 6.99
CA PHE A 164 -62.49 39.24 7.71
C PHE A 164 -62.49 37.92 6.90
N GLY A 165 -61.80 36.84 7.29
CA GLY A 165 -61.28 36.50 8.62
C GLY A 165 -60.17 35.43 8.65
N VAL A 166 -59.60 35.32 9.84
CA VAL A 166 -58.57 34.38 10.31
C VAL A 166 -59.23 33.05 10.64
N ASP A 167 -58.69 31.93 10.14
CA ASP A 167 -58.56 30.63 10.84
C ASP A 167 -58.16 29.51 9.85
N GLY A 168 -57.15 28.70 10.20
CA GLY A 168 -56.86 27.49 9.40
C GLY A 168 -55.48 26.83 9.55
N ALA A 169 -55.17 26.36 10.77
CA ALA A 169 -54.35 25.18 11.10
C ALA A 169 -53.05 24.84 10.33
N ILE A 170 -51.95 24.90 11.10
CA ILE A 170 -50.65 24.25 10.90
C ILE A 170 -50.80 22.72 10.84
N GLN A 171 -50.21 22.06 9.84
CA GLN A 171 -49.65 20.71 9.99
C GLN A 171 -48.35 20.57 9.19
N ILE A 172 -47.22 20.49 9.91
CA ILE A 172 -45.91 20.07 9.42
C ILE A 172 -45.78 18.59 9.77
N THR A 173 -45.79 17.70 8.78
CA THR A 173 -45.44 16.29 8.94
C THR A 173 -44.00 16.07 8.47
N LEU A 174 -43.07 15.92 9.43
CA LEU A 174 -41.76 15.31 9.20
C LEU A 174 -41.93 13.80 9.03
N ARG A 175 -41.34 13.24 7.97
CA ARG A 175 -41.25 11.80 7.72
C ARG A 175 -39.80 11.37 7.93
N SER A 176 -39.56 10.47 8.89
CA SER A 176 -38.34 9.66 8.96
C SER A 176 -38.46 8.45 8.04
#